data_AF-A0A8X8GD65-F1
#
_entry.id   AF-A0A8X8GD65-F1
#
_cell.length_a   1.000
_cell.length_b   1.000
_cell.length_c   1.000
_cell.angle_alpha   90.00
_cell.angle_beta   90.00
_cell.angle_gamma   90.00
#
_symmetry.space_group_name_H-M   'P 1'
#
loop_
_entity.id
_entity.type
_entity.pdbx_description
1 polymer ?
#
loop_
_entity_poly.entity_id
_entity_poly.type
_entity_poly.pdbx_seq_one_letter_code
_entity_poly.pdbx_strand_id
1 'polypeptide(L)'
;MNHKINLAGIGILVCLATAQVSAKPASNVVSKDVSCQFKSKFDDTIPADVSYIKLGAQPFKKFIVDPDYFSSRIEDCQLHGGRYYVLSVSQSHPARTLAQSLIEVTQFDLTGKKLSQKIYNQAWTCELKQGFIAKNQRLLIDTQCAEKSNFDEYGDMIDPQQNKSYQIEVK
;
A
#
# COMPACT_ATOMS: atom_id res chain seq x y z
N MET A 1 47.06 -86.78 7.81
CA MET A 1 46.28 -85.70 7.17
C MET A 1 45.20 -85.22 8.13
N ASN A 2 45.00 -83.91 8.15
CA ASN A 2 43.96 -83.13 8.85
C ASN A 2 44.12 -82.88 10.36
N HIS A 3 44.87 -81.81 10.65
CA HIS A 3 44.77 -81.04 11.88
C HIS A 3 43.53 -80.12 11.85
N LYS A 4 42.80 -80.07 12.96
CA LYS A 4 41.91 -78.95 13.29
C LYS A 4 42.51 -78.23 14.49
N ILE A 5 42.83 -76.95 14.32
CA ILE A 5 43.21 -76.04 15.41
C ILE A 5 42.19 -74.90 15.40
N ASN A 6 41.55 -74.69 16.54
CA ASN A 6 40.73 -73.53 16.84
C ASN A 6 41.62 -72.28 16.97
N LEU A 7 41.17 -71.14 16.44
CA LEU A 7 41.72 -69.84 16.80
C LEU A 7 40.59 -68.83 17.03
N ALA A 8 40.54 -68.31 18.26
CA ALA A 8 39.86 -67.09 18.62
C ALA A 8 40.67 -65.87 18.15
N GLY A 9 40.01 -64.74 17.88
CA GLY A 9 40.67 -63.47 17.55
C GLY A 9 39.65 -62.45 17.01
N ILE A 10 38.98 -61.68 17.87
CA ILE A 10 39.31 -60.28 18.22
C ILE A 10 38.99 -59.31 17.06
N GLY A 11 37.86 -58.62 17.22
CA GLY A 11 37.48 -57.48 16.39
C GLY A 11 38.23 -56.21 16.77
N ILE A 12 38.50 -55.38 15.76
CA ILE A 12 38.99 -54.01 15.93
C ILE A 12 37.86 -53.08 15.49
N LEU A 13 37.34 -52.30 16.44
CA LEU A 13 36.37 -51.24 16.23
C LEU A 13 37.13 -49.96 15.87
N VAL A 14 37.02 -49.49 14.63
CA VAL A 14 37.62 -48.22 14.19
C VAL A 14 36.65 -47.08 14.53
N CYS A 15 37.02 -46.25 15.50
CA CYS A 15 36.33 -44.99 15.79
C CYS A 15 36.67 -43.94 14.71
N LEU A 16 35.70 -43.53 13.91
CA LEU A 16 35.77 -42.26 13.17
C LEU A 16 35.07 -41.16 13.97
N ALA A 17 35.86 -40.33 14.62
CA ALA A 17 35.42 -39.04 15.14
C ALA A 17 35.13 -38.10 13.96
N THR A 18 33.85 -37.84 13.69
CA THR A 18 33.44 -36.71 12.83
C THR A 18 33.13 -35.52 13.73
N ALA A 19 33.88 -34.44 13.52
CA ALA A 19 33.73 -33.18 14.22
C ALA A 19 32.29 -32.65 14.03
N GLN A 20 31.55 -32.51 15.14
CA GLN A 20 30.29 -31.77 15.14
C GLN A 20 30.62 -30.29 14.96
N VAL A 21 30.48 -29.80 13.73
CA VAL A 21 30.41 -28.36 13.45
C VAL A 21 29.11 -27.87 14.09
N SER A 22 29.23 -27.26 15.27
CA SER A 22 28.14 -26.55 15.93
C SER A 22 27.73 -25.38 15.03
N ALA A 23 26.69 -25.59 14.23
CA ALA A 23 26.05 -24.53 13.48
C ALA A 23 25.41 -23.57 14.50
N LYS A 24 26.05 -22.42 14.69
CA LYS A 24 25.47 -21.27 15.39
C LYS A 24 24.05 -21.04 14.84
N PRO A 25 23.01 -20.95 15.67
CA PRO A 25 21.66 -20.76 15.16
C PRO A 25 21.65 -19.47 14.33
N ALA A 26 21.09 -19.58 13.12
CA ALA A 26 20.89 -18.45 12.24
C ALA A 26 20.29 -17.29 13.04
N SER A 27 20.95 -16.14 12.97
CA SER A 27 20.47 -14.89 13.53
C SER A 27 18.99 -14.74 13.21
N ASN A 28 18.14 -14.58 14.23
CA ASN A 28 16.73 -14.29 14.05
C ASN A 28 16.63 -13.03 13.19
N VAL A 29 16.39 -13.21 11.89
CA VAL A 29 16.00 -12.12 11.01
C VAL A 29 14.66 -11.66 11.56
N VAL A 30 14.68 -10.60 12.36
CA VAL A 30 13.48 -9.87 12.75
C VAL A 30 12.88 -9.42 11.43
N SER A 31 11.86 -10.14 10.97
CA SER A 31 11.07 -9.77 9.80
C SER A 31 10.60 -8.34 10.05
N LYS A 32 11.18 -7.38 9.33
CA LYS A 32 10.70 -6.01 9.37
C LYS A 32 9.28 -6.07 8.82
N ASP A 33 8.30 -5.77 9.65
CA ASP A 33 6.92 -5.60 9.18
C ASP A 33 6.96 -4.54 8.08
N VAL A 34 6.69 -4.97 6.86
CA VAL A 34 6.65 -4.16 5.64
C VAL A 34 5.23 -3.95 5.16
N SER A 35 4.22 -4.31 5.96
CA SER A 35 2.82 -4.14 5.61
C SER A 35 2.42 -2.67 5.55
N CYS A 36 1.39 -2.36 4.74
CA CYS A 36 0.68 -1.11 4.81
C CYS A 36 -0.75 -1.40 5.24
N GLN A 37 -1.22 -0.71 6.28
CA GLN A 37 -2.56 -0.91 6.83
C GLN A 37 -3.22 0.43 7.04
N PHE A 38 -4.52 0.52 6.80
CA PHE A 38 -5.29 1.73 7.07
C PHE A 38 -6.61 1.39 7.75
N LYS A 39 -7.18 2.39 8.41
CA LYS A 39 -8.52 2.35 8.98
C LYS A 39 -9.15 3.72 8.90
N SER A 40 -10.46 3.76 8.77
CA SER A 40 -11.23 5.01 8.79
C SER A 40 -12.21 4.99 9.96
N LYS A 41 -12.44 6.16 10.54
CA LYS A 41 -13.44 6.37 11.59
C LYS A 41 -14.20 7.65 11.27
N PHE A 42 -15.51 7.60 11.31
CA PHE A 42 -16.35 8.79 11.21
C PHE A 42 -16.13 9.71 12.42
N ASP A 43 -15.96 11.01 12.17
CA ASP A 43 -15.80 12.03 13.20
C ASP A 43 -17.00 12.99 13.18
N ASP A 44 -17.86 12.95 14.20
CA ASP A 44 -19.06 13.80 14.23
C ASP A 44 -18.73 15.30 14.34
N THR A 45 -17.51 15.67 14.75
CA THR A 45 -17.08 17.08 14.85
C THR A 45 -16.71 17.69 13.50
N ILE A 46 -16.38 16.84 12.53
CA ILE A 46 -16.09 17.19 11.13
C ILE A 46 -16.79 16.10 10.31
N PRO A 47 -18.06 16.29 9.88
CA PRO A 47 -18.97 15.22 9.45
C PRO A 47 -18.48 14.46 8.20
N ALA A 48 -17.45 13.64 8.40
CA ALA A 48 -16.60 13.04 7.39
C ALA A 48 -15.77 11.91 8.03
N ASP A 49 -15.29 10.99 7.18
CA ASP A 49 -14.36 9.94 7.58
C ASP A 49 -12.96 10.52 7.82
N VAL A 50 -12.38 10.19 8.98
CA VAL A 50 -10.97 10.44 9.27
C VAL A 50 -10.18 9.14 9.07
N SER A 51 -9.21 9.18 8.17
CA SER A 51 -8.33 8.03 7.92
C SER A 51 -7.06 8.04 8.77
N TYR A 52 -6.62 6.85 9.13
CA TYR A 52 -5.37 6.57 9.83
C TYR A 52 -4.59 5.52 9.06
N ILE A 53 -3.27 5.66 9.01
CA ILE A 53 -2.38 4.75 8.32
C ILE A 53 -1.25 4.25 9.20
N LYS A 54 -0.88 2.99 9.01
CA LYS A 54 0.27 2.31 9.60
C LYS A 54 1.19 1.83 8.47
N LEU A 55 2.43 2.32 8.49
CA LEU A 55 3.47 1.99 7.51
C LEU A 55 4.53 1.11 8.18
N GLY A 56 4.54 -0.18 7.86
CA GLY A 56 5.39 -1.18 8.48
C GLY A 56 5.18 -1.27 9.99
N ALA A 57 6.27 -1.34 10.76
CA ALA A 57 6.22 -1.43 12.22
C ALA A 57 5.77 -0.15 12.95
N GLN A 58 5.44 0.93 12.25
CA GLN A 58 5.04 2.20 12.88
C GLN A 58 3.66 2.11 13.55
N PRO A 59 3.35 2.98 14.53
CA PRO A 59 1.99 3.13 15.01
C PRO A 59 1.09 3.75 13.93
N PHE A 60 -0.23 3.55 14.07
CA PHE A 60 -1.20 4.29 13.26
C PHE A 60 -1.06 5.79 13.49
N LYS A 61 -1.01 6.56 12.41
CA LYS A 61 -0.99 8.03 12.42
C LYS A 61 -2.19 8.55 11.64
N LYS A 62 -2.75 9.69 12.06
CA LYS A 62 -3.79 10.38 11.28
C LYS A 62 -3.20 10.73 9.93
N PHE A 63 -3.92 10.40 8.86
CA PHE A 63 -3.53 10.69 7.50
C PHE A 63 -4.23 11.98 7.06
N ILE A 64 -3.42 12.96 6.64
CA ILE A 64 -3.89 14.25 6.16
C ILE A 64 -3.19 14.50 4.84
N VAL A 65 -3.98 14.70 3.79
CA VAL A 65 -3.48 14.94 2.43
C VAL A 65 -3.22 16.42 2.25
N ASP A 66 -4.27 17.23 2.41
CA ASP A 66 -4.25 18.69 2.44
C ASP A 66 -5.23 19.17 3.53
N PRO A 67 -4.83 20.08 4.42
CA PRO A 67 -5.73 20.62 5.45
C PRO A 67 -6.88 21.47 4.89
N ASP A 68 -6.78 21.97 3.66
CA ASP A 68 -7.81 22.82 3.03
C ASP A 68 -8.91 21.99 2.36
N TYR A 69 -8.73 20.68 2.23
CA TYR A 69 -9.80 19.80 1.77
C TYR A 69 -10.88 19.64 2.83
N PHE A 70 -12.13 19.48 2.37
CA PHE A 70 -13.25 19.19 3.26
C PHE A 70 -13.11 17.80 3.90
N SER A 71 -12.71 16.81 3.11
CA SER A 71 -12.47 15.45 3.58
C SER A 71 -11.40 14.74 2.74
N SER A 72 -10.72 13.78 3.35
CA SER A 72 -9.79 12.87 2.66
C SER A 72 -9.89 11.48 3.26
N ARG A 73 -10.12 10.48 2.42
CA ARG A 73 -10.22 9.07 2.82
C ARG A 73 -9.20 8.23 2.09
N ILE A 74 -8.54 7.32 2.81
CA ILE A 74 -7.68 6.29 2.21
C ILE A 74 -8.56 5.19 1.62
N GLU A 75 -8.33 4.86 0.35
CA GLU A 75 -9.02 3.78 -0.36
C GLU A 75 -8.15 2.52 -0.45
N ASP A 76 -6.83 2.69 -0.56
CA ASP A 76 -5.88 1.57 -0.60
C ASP A 76 -4.49 2.02 -0.17
N CYS A 77 -3.65 1.08 0.27
CA CYS A 77 -2.24 1.35 0.46
C CYS A 77 -1.36 0.11 0.26
N GLN A 78 -0.24 0.29 -0.44
CA GLN A 78 0.61 -0.82 -0.87
C GLN A 78 2.09 -0.47 -0.78
N LEU A 79 2.93 -1.48 -0.54
CA LEU A 79 4.37 -1.38 -0.70
C LEU A 79 4.75 -1.80 -2.13
N HIS A 80 5.36 -0.89 -2.89
CA HIS A 80 5.79 -1.15 -4.27
C HIS A 80 7.17 -0.54 -4.51
N GLY A 81 8.09 -1.27 -5.15
CA GLY A 81 9.42 -0.75 -5.47
C GLY A 81 10.20 -0.15 -4.29
N GLY A 82 10.01 -0.66 -3.07
CA GLY A 82 10.68 -0.17 -1.86
C GLY A 82 10.11 1.13 -1.28
N ARG A 83 8.89 1.54 -1.68
CA ARG A 83 8.17 2.70 -1.14
C ARG A 83 6.75 2.33 -0.81
N TYR A 84 6.17 3.03 0.16
CA TYR A 84 4.74 2.94 0.43
C TYR A 84 3.98 3.93 -0.46
N TYR A 85 2.90 3.47 -1.05
CA TYR A 85 1.97 4.28 -1.82
C TYR A 85 0.62 4.24 -1.11
N VAL A 86 0.02 5.41 -0.94
CA VAL A 86 -1.26 5.58 -0.26
C VAL A 86 -2.20 6.27 -1.23
N LEU A 87 -3.23 5.54 -1.65
CA LEU A 87 -4.27 6.03 -2.53
C LEU A 87 -5.39 6.62 -1.69
N SER A 88 -5.74 7.86 -1.98
CA SER A 88 -6.80 8.57 -1.28
C SER A 88 -7.74 9.27 -2.24
N VAL A 89 -8.99 9.38 -1.81
CA VAL A 89 -10.00 10.24 -2.42
C VAL A 89 -10.20 11.42 -1.49
N SER A 90 -10.04 12.63 -2.03
CA SER A 90 -10.27 13.87 -1.29
C SER A 90 -11.40 14.67 -1.91
N GLN A 91 -12.15 15.38 -1.08
CA GLN A 91 -13.18 16.32 -1.52
C GLN A 91 -12.71 17.75 -1.25
N SER A 92 -12.66 18.57 -2.30
CA SER A 92 -12.32 19.98 -2.13
C SER A 92 -13.43 20.73 -1.38
N HIS A 93 -13.05 21.78 -0.64
CA HIS A 93 -14.02 22.58 0.10
C HIS A 93 -14.92 23.39 -0.85
N PRO A 94 -16.25 23.30 -0.75
CA PRO A 94 -17.17 24.08 -1.57
C PRO A 94 -17.31 25.50 -0.98
N ALA A 95 -16.21 26.22 -0.78
CA ALA A 95 -16.30 27.55 -0.16
C ALA A 95 -17.07 28.54 -1.07
N ARG A 96 -16.97 28.37 -2.40
CA ARG A 96 -17.66 29.19 -3.42
C ARG A 96 -17.96 28.48 -4.74
N THR A 97 -17.60 27.20 -4.88
CA THR A 97 -17.68 26.43 -6.13
C THR A 97 -18.17 25.02 -5.84
N LEU A 98 -18.59 24.30 -6.89
CA LEU A 98 -18.89 22.87 -6.79
C LEU A 98 -17.69 22.10 -6.25
N ALA A 99 -17.94 21.18 -5.32
CA ALA A 99 -16.93 20.28 -4.78
C ALA A 99 -16.35 19.40 -5.91
N GLN A 100 -15.05 19.11 -5.80
CA GLN A 100 -14.34 18.20 -6.68
C GLN A 100 -13.95 16.96 -5.89
N SER A 101 -14.15 15.77 -6.49
CA SER A 101 -13.52 14.54 -6.02
C SER A 101 -12.15 14.40 -6.68
N LEU A 102 -11.10 14.33 -5.86
CA LEU A 102 -9.71 14.26 -6.25
C LEU A 102 -9.13 12.89 -5.92
N ILE A 103 -8.49 12.24 -6.90
CA ILE A 103 -7.74 11.00 -6.72
C ILE A 103 -6.28 11.36 -6.50
N GLU A 104 -5.75 11.02 -5.34
CA GLU A 104 -4.41 11.38 -4.93
C GLU A 104 -3.59 10.16 -4.52
N VAL A 105 -2.30 10.19 -4.84
CA VAL A 105 -1.34 9.22 -4.31
C VAL A 105 -0.25 9.94 -3.55
N THR A 106 -0.08 9.55 -2.29
CA THR A 106 1.03 10.00 -1.46
C THR A 106 2.08 8.90 -1.32
N GLN A 107 3.34 9.21 -1.62
CA GLN A 107 4.46 8.28 -1.48
C GLN A 107 5.19 8.52 -0.15
N PHE A 108 5.62 7.45 0.49
CA PHE A 108 6.47 7.47 1.68
C PHE A 108 7.67 6.53 1.51
N ASP A 109 8.79 6.87 2.13
CA ASP A 109 9.91 5.93 2.27
C ASP A 109 9.62 4.86 3.32
N LEU A 110 10.53 3.89 3.47
CA LEU A 110 10.41 2.80 4.44
C LEU A 110 10.43 3.27 5.92
N THR A 111 10.84 4.52 6.17
CA THR A 111 10.78 5.15 7.51
C THR A 111 9.47 5.89 7.75
N GLY A 112 8.58 5.93 6.75
CA GLY A 112 7.31 6.66 6.79
C GLY A 112 7.44 8.16 6.58
N LYS A 113 8.57 8.64 6.04
CA LYS A 113 8.72 10.04 5.64
C LYS A 113 8.02 10.25 4.30
N LYS A 114 7.14 11.27 4.23
CA LYS A 114 6.48 11.68 2.98
C LYS A 114 7.53 12.11 1.96
N LEU A 115 7.45 11.54 0.76
CA LEU A 115 8.35 11.83 -0.36
C LEU A 115 7.67 12.72 -1.39
N SER A 116 6.43 12.41 -1.76
CA SER A 116 5.68 13.15 -2.77
C SER A 116 4.17 12.95 -2.58
N GLN A 117 3.39 13.83 -3.19
CA GLN A 117 1.94 13.71 -3.33
C GLN A 117 1.56 14.23 -4.71
N LYS A 118 0.69 13.53 -5.41
CA LYS A 118 0.22 13.91 -6.76
C LYS A 118 -1.27 13.64 -6.90
N ILE A 119 -1.97 14.55 -7.57
CA ILE A 119 -3.33 14.38 -8.05
C ILE A 119 -3.28 13.69 -9.41
N TYR A 120 -4.12 12.68 -9.61
CA TYR A 120 -4.20 11.87 -10.84
C TYR A 120 -5.45 12.13 -11.66
N ASN A 121 -6.29 13.09 -11.26
CA ASN A 121 -7.48 13.47 -12.02
C ASN A 121 -7.14 13.76 -13.50
N GLN A 122 -7.93 13.17 -14.41
CA GLN A 122 -7.82 13.40 -15.85
C GLN A 122 -8.87 14.39 -16.37
N ALA A 123 -9.83 14.77 -15.54
CA ALA A 123 -10.83 15.81 -15.76
C ALA A 123 -11.17 16.48 -14.43
N TRP A 124 -12.15 17.38 -14.40
CA TRP A 124 -12.54 18.16 -13.22
C TRP A 124 -12.74 17.32 -11.95
N THR A 125 -13.53 16.25 -12.02
CA THR A 125 -13.80 15.37 -10.89
C THR A 125 -13.59 13.92 -11.32
N CYS A 126 -13.07 13.09 -10.41
CA CYS A 126 -12.82 11.69 -10.67
C CYS A 126 -13.27 10.81 -9.50
N GLU A 127 -13.78 9.65 -9.84
CA GLU A 127 -14.12 8.58 -8.91
C GLU A 127 -13.15 7.42 -9.12
N LEU A 128 -12.77 6.78 -8.02
CA LEU A 128 -11.95 5.59 -8.06
C LEU A 128 -12.83 4.37 -8.29
N LYS A 129 -12.49 3.52 -9.27
CA LYS A 129 -13.24 2.27 -9.50
C LYS A 129 -12.79 1.14 -8.60
N GLN A 130 -11.49 1.10 -8.28
CA GLN A 130 -10.86 0.09 -7.44
C GLN A 130 -9.53 0.62 -6.88
N GLY A 131 -9.01 -0.07 -5.86
CA GLY A 131 -7.68 0.20 -5.30
C GLY A 131 -6.54 0.02 -6.30
N PHE A 132 -5.30 0.02 -5.82
CA PHE A 132 -4.14 -0.13 -6.69
C PHE A 132 -4.11 -1.49 -7.38
N ILE A 133 -3.71 -1.48 -8.64
CA ILE A 133 -3.50 -2.67 -9.47
C ILE A 133 -2.01 -2.83 -9.71
N ALA A 134 -1.38 -3.80 -9.06
CA ALA A 134 0.02 -4.14 -9.29
C ALA A 134 0.14 -5.10 -10.48
N LYS A 135 0.76 -4.67 -11.58
CA LYS A 135 0.96 -5.49 -12.79
C LYS A 135 2.30 -5.17 -13.47
N ASN A 136 3.10 -6.19 -13.77
CA ASN A 136 4.36 -6.06 -14.51
C ASN A 136 5.29 -4.98 -13.91
N GLN A 137 5.49 -4.98 -12.59
CA GLN A 137 6.28 -3.97 -11.86
C GLN A 137 5.73 -2.54 -11.92
N ARG A 138 4.53 -2.33 -12.49
CA ARG A 138 3.82 -1.05 -12.49
C ARG A 138 2.71 -1.07 -11.46
N LEU A 139 2.40 0.12 -10.96
CA LEU A 139 1.26 0.37 -10.09
C LEU A 139 0.26 1.21 -10.87
N LEU A 140 -0.95 0.70 -11.05
CA LEU A 140 -1.99 1.35 -11.84
C LEU A 140 -3.21 1.69 -10.98
N ILE A 141 -3.98 2.67 -11.41
CA ILE A 141 -5.31 2.99 -10.86
C ILE A 141 -6.31 3.13 -11.99
N ASP A 142 -7.52 2.63 -11.77
CA ASP A 142 -8.65 2.80 -12.67
C ASP A 142 -9.60 3.85 -12.11
N THR A 143 -9.90 4.86 -12.92
CA THR A 143 -10.74 6.00 -12.54
C THR A 143 -11.85 6.23 -13.56
N GLN A 144 -12.91 6.89 -13.12
CA GLN A 144 -13.94 7.45 -13.98
C GLN A 144 -14.02 8.95 -13.71
N CYS A 145 -13.79 9.77 -14.73
CA CYS A 145 -13.73 11.21 -14.58
C CYS A 145 -14.79 11.90 -15.42
N ALA A 146 -15.24 13.04 -14.93
CA ALA A 146 -16.22 13.91 -15.57
C ALA A 146 -15.67 15.34 -15.65
N GLU A 147 -16.02 16.03 -16.73
CA GLU A 147 -15.76 17.46 -16.85
C GLU A 147 -16.65 18.26 -15.89
N LYS A 148 -16.27 19.52 -15.67
CA LYS A 148 -17.09 20.43 -14.89
C LYS A 148 -18.40 20.66 -15.64
N SER A 149 -19.53 20.45 -14.98
CA SER A 149 -20.83 20.79 -15.56
C SER A 149 -20.94 22.30 -15.77
N ASN A 150 -21.51 22.69 -16.91
CA ASN A 150 -21.96 24.05 -17.15
C ASN A 150 -23.37 24.20 -16.57
N PHE A 151 -23.58 25.25 -15.79
CA PHE A 151 -24.88 25.63 -15.26
C PHE A 151 -25.27 26.96 -15.88
N ASP A 152 -26.56 27.15 -16.16
CA ASP A 152 -27.08 28.43 -16.62
C ASP A 152 -27.28 29.41 -15.44
N GLU A 153 -27.82 30.58 -15.77
CA GLU A 153 -28.10 31.63 -14.78
C GLU A 153 -29.19 31.25 -13.76
N TYR A 154 -29.97 30.19 -14.04
CA TYR A 154 -31.03 29.66 -13.17
C TYR A 154 -30.56 28.46 -12.32
N GLY A 155 -29.33 27.98 -12.57
CA GLY A 155 -28.75 26.84 -11.88
C GLY A 155 -29.11 25.48 -12.50
N ASP A 156 -29.68 25.47 -13.70
CA ASP A 156 -29.97 24.24 -14.44
C ASP A 156 -28.72 23.77 -15.21
N MET A 157 -28.48 22.46 -15.21
CA MET A 157 -27.34 21.86 -15.89
C MET A 157 -27.56 21.90 -17.41
N ILE A 158 -26.69 22.63 -18.11
CA ILE A 158 -26.77 22.84 -19.56
C ILE A 158 -26.29 21.59 -20.32
N ASP A 159 -25.19 21.00 -19.84
CA ASP A 159 -24.56 19.83 -20.47
C ASP A 159 -24.49 18.65 -19.48
N PRO A 160 -25.09 17.49 -19.80
CA PRO A 160 -24.95 16.31 -18.98
C PRO A 160 -23.49 15.86 -18.92
N GLN A 161 -23.02 15.53 -17.72
CA GLN A 161 -21.65 15.03 -17.49
C GLN A 161 -21.39 13.78 -18.32
N GLN A 162 -20.41 13.88 -19.22
CA GLN A 162 -19.88 12.72 -19.91
C GLN A 162 -18.76 12.12 -19.07
N ASN A 163 -19.01 10.92 -18.55
CA ASN A 163 -18.02 10.20 -17.76
C ASN A 163 -17.11 9.38 -18.68
N LYS A 164 -15.80 9.58 -18.57
CA LYS A 164 -14.79 8.78 -19.28
C LYS A 164 -13.96 7.97 -18.31
N SER A 165 -13.64 6.74 -18.68
CA SER A 165 -12.81 5.84 -17.87
C SER A 165 -11.35 5.95 -18.27
N TYR A 166 -10.46 5.93 -17.28
CA TYR A 166 -9.01 6.03 -17.48
C TYR A 166 -8.30 4.96 -16.65
N GLN A 167 -7.27 4.35 -17.22
CA GLN A 167 -6.28 3.57 -16.50
C GLN A 167 -4.98 4.35 -16.49
N ILE A 168 -4.46 4.64 -15.30
CA ILE A 168 -3.35 5.58 -15.12
C ILE A 168 -2.23 4.88 -14.36
N GLU A 169 -1.00 5.04 -14.84
CA GLU A 169 0.19 4.55 -14.15
C GLU A 169 0.64 5.55 -13.08
N VAL A 170 0.85 5.04 -11.87
CA VAL A 170 1.35 5.80 -10.72
C VAL A 170 2.88 5.86 -10.79
N LYS A 171 3.41 7.07 -10.97
CA LYS A 171 4.85 7.38 -11.08
C LYS A 171 5.31 8.32 -9.97
#